data_AF-A0AAD6YU11-F1
#
_entry.id   AF-A0AAD6YU11-F1
#
_cell.length_a   1.000
_cell.length_b   1.000
_cell.length_c   1.000
_cell.angle_alpha   90.00
_cell.angle_beta   90.00
_cell.angle_gamma   90.00
#
_symmetry.space_group_name_H-M   'P 1'
#
loop_
_entity.id
_entity.type
_entity.pdbx_description
1 polymer ?
#
loop_
_entity_poly.entity_id
_entity_poly.type
_entity_poly.pdbx_seq_one_letter_code
_entity_poly.pdbx_strand_id
1 'polypeptide(L)'
;IAPSTQLAAFYKKAYTWPSRPGEISITDIKDTDEAVAIDFADDGPDPQGTPVNLTYTVYYGILEVLDALYMPQQSTGEVLVVRDEYLLLRTNLEERFAKKPRYWAVVVTGHPGIGKTMFLIYLLLYRLEHKRPTAVQVTSDLYYIFDERGVTAFRLDQYSSRLPGCWALVDSNQYVIVPCAPLTSRAKYVVLTTPPEPKRWKAWLKQGGGELMVSELPATLEIAAIAKELGLDPKVARRWAEKRGQSMRQIIELLEAEEGYETKVETDAETASDAVWASPQKLSTMLSDVQSLSSTGSAVVFLRPVMKHDHRLPGIARDRPPGGYL
;
A
#
# COMPACT_ATOMS: atom_id res chain seq x y z
N ILE A 1 -1.38 -1.28 -30.42
CA ILE A 1 -2.85 -1.12 -30.41
C ILE A 1 -3.13 0.37 -30.23
N ALA A 2 -4.12 0.94 -30.93
CA ALA A 2 -4.46 2.35 -30.73
C ALA A 2 -4.95 2.55 -29.29
N PRO A 3 -4.46 3.56 -28.54
CA PRO A 3 -4.92 3.80 -27.19
C PRO A 3 -6.40 4.19 -27.19
N SER A 4 -7.13 3.84 -26.14
CA SER A 4 -8.49 4.32 -25.95
C SER A 4 -8.51 5.85 -25.85
N THR A 5 -9.64 6.46 -26.22
CA THR A 5 -9.82 7.92 -26.11
C THR A 5 -9.59 8.42 -24.69
N GLN A 6 -10.01 7.64 -23.68
CA GLN A 6 -9.80 7.92 -22.26
C GLN A 6 -8.32 7.94 -21.89
N LEU A 7 -7.54 6.94 -22.32
CA LEU A 7 -6.11 6.85 -22.03
C LEU A 7 -5.32 8.00 -22.67
N ALA A 8 -5.68 8.38 -23.90
CA ALA A 8 -5.08 9.55 -24.57
C ALA A 8 -5.45 10.87 -23.87
N ALA A 9 -6.68 11.00 -23.36
CA ALA A 9 -7.12 12.16 -22.60
C ALA A 9 -6.38 12.26 -21.25
N PHE A 10 -6.27 11.15 -20.52
CA PHE A 10 -5.49 11.04 -19.28
C PHE A 10 -4.05 11.53 -19.49
N TYR A 11 -3.35 10.99 -20.50
CA TYR A 11 -1.96 11.37 -20.77
C TYR A 11 -1.77 12.87 -21.03
N LYS A 12 -2.71 13.52 -21.73
CA LYS A 12 -2.66 14.97 -21.96
C LYS A 12 -2.80 15.77 -20.66
N LYS A 13 -3.62 15.30 -19.72
CA LYS A 13 -3.87 15.93 -18.42
C LYS A 13 -2.77 15.62 -17.38
N ALA A 14 -2.08 14.50 -17.52
CA ALA A 14 -1.08 14.00 -16.57
C ALA A 14 0.14 14.91 -16.34
N TYR A 15 0.37 15.92 -17.17
CA TYR A 15 1.48 16.86 -16.99
C TYR A 15 1.26 17.91 -15.91
N THR A 16 0.01 18.14 -15.54
CA THR A 16 -0.41 19.11 -14.51
C THR A 16 -1.62 18.51 -13.81
N TRP A 17 -1.42 17.39 -13.12
CA TRP A 17 -2.53 16.71 -12.48
C TRP A 17 -3.06 17.56 -11.31
N PRO A 18 -4.39 17.73 -11.16
CA PRO A 18 -4.93 18.58 -10.13
C PRO A 18 -4.54 18.10 -8.74
N SER A 19 -3.91 18.98 -7.97
CA SER A 19 -3.54 18.74 -6.58
C SER A 19 -3.71 19.99 -5.72
N ARG A 20 -3.83 19.82 -4.42
CA ARG A 20 -3.79 20.91 -3.44
C ARG A 20 -3.08 20.49 -2.15
N PRO A 21 -2.58 21.44 -1.36
CA PRO A 21 -2.20 21.16 0.02
C PRO A 21 -3.43 20.88 0.89
N GLY A 22 -3.27 19.99 1.86
CA GLY A 22 -4.22 19.69 2.92
C GLY A 22 -3.52 19.67 4.28
N GLU A 23 -4.33 19.77 5.34
CA GLU A 23 -3.85 19.71 6.71
C GLU A 23 -4.88 18.98 7.57
N ILE A 24 -4.40 18.17 8.52
CA ILE A 24 -5.22 17.58 9.58
C ILE A 24 -4.44 17.62 10.89
N SER A 25 -5.12 17.91 11.98
CA SER A 25 -4.57 18.03 13.32
C SER A 25 -5.06 16.91 14.22
N ILE A 26 -4.35 16.68 15.32
CA ILE A 26 -4.81 15.75 16.36
C ILE A 26 -6.16 16.17 16.95
N THR A 27 -6.48 17.47 16.95
CA THR A 27 -7.77 17.99 17.40
C THR A 27 -8.93 17.62 16.48
N ASP A 28 -8.66 17.39 15.19
CA ASP A 28 -9.68 16.94 14.24
C ASP A 28 -10.13 15.49 14.49
N ILE A 29 -9.27 14.69 15.13
CA ILE A 29 -9.51 13.25 15.39
C ILE A 29 -9.80 12.92 16.85
N LYS A 30 -9.82 13.92 17.75
CA LYS A 30 -10.15 13.74 19.16
C LYS A 30 -11.65 13.90 19.42
N ASP A 31 -12.17 13.06 20.31
CA ASP A 31 -13.52 13.21 20.82
C ASP A 31 -13.57 14.39 21.80
N THR A 32 -14.62 15.21 21.71
CA THR A 32 -14.78 16.42 22.53
C THR A 32 -14.87 16.12 24.03
N ASP A 33 -15.23 14.88 24.38
CA ASP A 33 -15.48 14.44 25.75
C ASP A 33 -14.36 13.58 26.34
N GLU A 34 -13.32 13.25 25.55
CA GLU A 34 -12.09 12.68 26.09
C GLU A 34 -11.31 13.80 26.79
N ALA A 35 -11.64 14.03 28.06
CA ALA A 35 -10.78 14.79 28.96
C ALA A 35 -9.35 14.25 28.80
N VAL A 36 -8.39 15.16 28.63
CA VAL A 36 -6.96 14.87 28.42
C VAL A 36 -6.39 14.18 29.67
N ALA A 37 -6.73 12.91 29.85
CA ALA A 37 -6.17 12.01 30.84
C ALA A 37 -5.51 10.88 30.05
N ILE A 38 -4.55 11.24 29.20
CA ILE A 38 -3.62 10.25 28.67
C ILE A 38 -2.36 10.37 29.51
N ASP A 39 -2.38 9.68 30.65
CA ASP A 39 -1.16 9.13 31.24
C ASP A 39 -0.64 8.08 30.24
N PHE A 40 0.11 8.54 29.24
CA PHE A 40 1.08 7.70 28.56
C PHE A 40 2.25 7.48 29.53
N ALA A 41 2.00 6.74 30.61
CA ALA A 41 3.03 6.14 31.43
C ALA A 41 3.58 4.92 30.67
N ASP A 42 4.19 5.17 29.50
CA ASP A 42 5.12 4.24 28.87
C ASP A 42 6.47 4.97 28.87
N ASP A 43 7.34 4.53 29.79
CA ASP A 43 8.63 5.12 30.18
C ASP A 43 9.69 4.98 29.09
N GLY A 44 9.42 5.57 27.92
CA GLY A 44 10.41 5.80 26.89
C GLY A 44 10.17 7.19 26.29
N PRO A 45 11.16 8.10 26.29
CA PRO A 45 11.04 9.30 25.48
C PRO A 45 10.88 8.86 24.03
N ASP A 46 9.69 9.03 23.46
CA ASP A 46 9.51 9.03 22.02
C ASP A 46 10.39 10.17 21.48
N PRO A 47 11.53 9.87 20.82
CA PRO A 47 12.46 10.91 20.39
C PRO A 47 11.89 11.80 19.27
N GLN A 48 10.69 11.49 18.78
CA GLN A 48 10.05 12.14 17.63
C GLN A 48 8.56 12.36 17.89
N GLY A 49 8.23 12.98 19.02
CA GLY A 49 6.86 13.20 19.49
C GLY A 49 5.84 13.41 18.36
N THR A 50 4.79 12.58 18.38
CA THR A 50 3.72 12.54 17.36
C THR A 50 3.40 13.95 16.84
N PRO A 51 3.55 14.20 15.53
CA PRO A 51 3.29 15.53 14.97
C PRO A 51 1.86 15.95 15.32
N VAL A 52 1.73 17.13 15.91
CA VAL A 52 0.43 17.67 16.33
C VAL A 52 -0.47 17.94 15.11
N ASN A 53 0.15 18.29 13.99
CA ASN A 53 -0.49 18.51 12.69
C ASN A 53 0.26 17.74 11.60
N LEU A 54 -0.49 17.17 10.67
CA LEU A 54 -0.01 16.57 9.43
C LEU A 54 -0.42 17.46 8.26
N THR A 55 0.57 17.99 7.53
CA THR A 55 0.37 18.62 6.22
C THR A 55 0.62 17.61 5.12
N TYR A 56 -0.23 17.58 4.10
CA TYR A 56 -0.14 16.60 3.01
C TYR A 56 -0.49 17.22 1.66
N THR A 57 -0.16 16.53 0.57
CA THR A 57 -0.66 16.84 -0.78
C THR A 57 -1.77 15.87 -1.12
N VAL A 58 -2.87 16.36 -1.70
CA VAL A 58 -3.95 15.51 -2.21
C VAL A 58 -4.10 15.73 -3.71
N TYR A 59 -4.17 14.63 -4.48
CA TYR A 59 -4.52 14.64 -5.89
C TYR A 59 -6.00 14.27 -6.08
N TYR A 60 -6.66 14.89 -7.06
CA TYR A 60 -8.08 14.68 -7.37
C TYR A 60 -8.29 13.94 -8.69
N GLY A 61 -9.51 13.45 -8.91
CA GLY A 61 -9.91 12.81 -10.17
C GLY A 61 -9.22 11.46 -10.38
N ILE A 62 -8.82 10.78 -9.31
CA ILE A 62 -8.04 9.55 -9.41
C ILE A 62 -8.82 8.43 -10.11
N LEU A 63 -10.15 8.44 -10.04
CA LEU A 63 -10.99 7.54 -10.82
C LEU A 63 -10.73 7.65 -12.33
N GLU A 64 -10.43 8.85 -12.86
CA GLU A 64 -10.08 9.01 -14.28
C GLU A 64 -8.79 8.26 -14.64
N VAL A 65 -7.83 8.19 -13.70
CA VAL A 65 -6.57 7.44 -13.88
C VAL A 65 -6.85 5.95 -13.85
N LEU A 66 -7.63 5.49 -12.88
CA LEU A 66 -8.02 4.09 -12.75
C LEU A 66 -8.76 3.60 -13.99
N ASP A 67 -9.74 4.37 -14.46
CA ASP A 67 -10.53 4.07 -15.65
C ASP A 67 -9.67 4.04 -16.91
N ALA A 68 -8.80 5.04 -17.09
CA ALA A 68 -7.89 5.09 -18.22
C ALA A 68 -6.96 3.87 -18.29
N LEU A 69 -6.58 3.31 -17.14
CA LEU A 69 -5.71 2.15 -17.02
C LEU A 69 -6.47 0.81 -16.95
N TYR A 70 -7.80 0.82 -17.00
CA TYR A 70 -8.65 -0.35 -16.78
C TYR A 70 -8.37 -1.05 -15.45
N MET A 71 -8.05 -0.26 -14.41
CA MET A 71 -7.89 -0.77 -13.07
C MET A 71 -9.27 -0.97 -12.44
N PRO A 72 -9.50 -2.05 -11.68
CA PRO A 72 -10.74 -2.20 -10.93
C PRO A 72 -10.88 -1.00 -9.99
N GLN A 73 -12.03 -0.32 -10.07
CA GLN A 73 -12.47 0.61 -9.04
C GLN A 73 -12.81 -0.21 -7.80
N GLN A 74 -11.78 -0.60 -7.05
CA GLN A 74 -11.97 -0.97 -5.65
C GLN A 74 -12.36 0.31 -4.91
N SER A 75 -12.83 0.23 -3.67
CA SER A 75 -13.34 1.31 -2.79
C SER A 75 -12.36 2.50 -2.53
N THR A 76 -11.36 2.68 -3.39
CA THR A 76 -10.55 3.88 -3.54
C THR A 76 -11.40 4.99 -4.12
N GLY A 77 -11.74 5.98 -3.28
CA GLY A 77 -12.48 7.16 -3.74
C GLY A 77 -11.68 8.06 -4.69
N GLU A 78 -12.22 9.24 -4.97
CA GLU A 78 -11.73 10.16 -6.01
C GLU A 78 -10.38 10.83 -5.73
N VAL A 79 -9.79 10.57 -4.56
CA VAL A 79 -8.64 11.29 -4.03
C VAL A 79 -7.44 10.38 -3.74
N LEU A 80 -6.24 10.93 -3.85
CA LEU A 80 -4.99 10.30 -3.41
C LEU A 80 -4.28 11.26 -2.47
N VAL A 81 -4.19 10.90 -1.19
CA VAL A 81 -3.35 11.59 -0.21
C VAL A 81 -1.92 11.06 -0.32
N VAL A 82 -0.97 11.96 -0.54
CA VAL A 82 0.46 11.63 -0.58
C VAL A 82 0.97 11.46 0.85
N ARG A 83 1.30 10.23 1.18
CA ARG A 83 1.90 9.84 2.47
C ARG A 83 3.39 10.16 2.50
N ASP A 84 3.95 10.39 3.68
CA ASP A 84 5.40 10.60 3.83
C ASP A 84 6.18 9.37 3.36
N GLU A 85 5.62 8.18 3.61
CA GLU A 85 6.13 6.92 3.09
C GLU A 85 6.27 6.92 1.56
N TYR A 86 5.34 7.54 0.82
CA TYR A 86 5.40 7.56 -0.64
C TYR A 86 6.56 8.42 -1.13
N LEU A 87 6.83 9.53 -0.44
CA LEU A 87 7.99 10.38 -0.70
C LEU A 87 9.29 9.62 -0.41
N LEU A 88 9.34 8.90 0.72
CA LEU A 88 10.49 8.09 1.13
C LEU A 88 10.76 6.95 0.14
N LEU A 89 9.75 6.16 -0.22
CA LEU A 89 9.86 5.07 -1.19
C LEU A 89 10.31 5.59 -2.56
N ARG A 90 9.72 6.67 -3.07
CA ARG A 90 10.15 7.29 -4.33
C ARG A 90 11.63 7.68 -4.28
N THR A 91 12.03 8.41 -3.24
CA THR A 91 13.41 8.90 -3.09
C THR A 91 14.39 7.72 -3.01
N ASN A 92 14.06 6.69 -2.22
CA ASN A 92 14.84 5.47 -2.12
C ASN A 92 14.96 4.73 -3.47
N LEU A 93 13.88 4.66 -4.25
CA LEU A 93 13.92 4.07 -5.60
C LEU A 93 14.84 4.86 -6.53
N GLU A 94 14.71 6.20 -6.56
CA GLU A 94 15.54 7.07 -7.40
C GLU A 94 17.03 6.93 -7.05
N GLU A 95 17.37 6.97 -5.76
CA GLU A 95 18.75 6.82 -5.28
C GLU A 95 19.34 5.45 -5.61
N ARG A 96 18.57 4.37 -5.42
CA ARG A 96 19.04 3.01 -5.72
C ARG A 96 19.22 2.83 -7.21
N PHE A 97 18.25 3.24 -8.02
CA PHE A 97 18.35 3.13 -9.47
C PHE A 97 19.48 3.99 -10.05
N ALA A 98 19.85 5.11 -9.44
CA ALA A 98 21.02 5.89 -9.81
C ALA A 98 22.35 5.13 -9.60
N LYS A 99 22.40 4.22 -8.61
CA LYS A 99 23.61 3.46 -8.23
C LYS A 99 23.71 2.07 -8.88
N LYS A 100 22.65 1.59 -9.54
CA LYS A 100 22.54 0.21 -10.06
C LYS A 100 22.73 0.17 -11.59
N PRO A 101 23.18 -0.98 -12.13
CA PRO A 101 23.23 -1.18 -13.58
C PRO A 101 21.82 -1.08 -14.21
N ARG A 102 21.77 -0.98 -15.54
CA ARG A 102 20.50 -1.12 -16.28
C ARG A 102 19.90 -2.51 -15.99
N TYR A 103 18.57 -2.60 -16.00
CA TYR A 103 17.79 -3.83 -15.77
C TYR A 103 17.77 -4.30 -14.30
N TRP A 104 17.42 -3.39 -13.37
CA TRP A 104 17.24 -3.72 -11.94
C TRP A 104 15.76 -3.77 -11.53
N ALA A 105 15.42 -4.66 -10.59
CA ALA A 105 14.07 -4.84 -10.09
C ALA A 105 13.95 -4.48 -8.59
N VAL A 106 12.84 -3.85 -8.23
CA VAL A 106 12.44 -3.63 -6.83
C VAL A 106 11.02 -4.15 -6.63
N VAL A 107 10.82 -4.92 -5.57
CA VAL A 107 9.52 -5.36 -5.10
C VAL A 107 9.13 -4.49 -3.92
N VAL A 108 7.99 -3.82 -3.99
CA VAL A 108 7.36 -3.13 -2.86
C VAL A 108 6.24 -4.00 -2.34
N THR A 109 6.44 -4.59 -1.17
CA THR A 109 5.47 -5.48 -0.51
C THR A 109 4.90 -4.84 0.75
N GLY A 110 3.91 -5.46 1.38
CA GLY A 110 3.33 -4.99 2.64
C GLY A 110 1.87 -5.39 2.78
N HIS A 111 1.26 -5.13 3.93
CA HIS A 111 -0.10 -5.56 4.26
C HIS A 111 -1.13 -5.16 3.16
N PRO A 112 -2.06 -6.04 2.76
CA PRO A 112 -3.12 -5.68 1.80
C PRO A 112 -3.91 -4.45 2.26
N GLY A 113 -4.23 -3.53 1.35
CA GLY A 113 -5.04 -2.35 1.71
C GLY A 113 -4.29 -1.16 2.32
N ILE A 114 -2.97 -1.23 2.52
CA ILE A 114 -2.15 -0.07 3.00
C ILE A 114 -1.75 0.91 1.88
N GLY A 115 -2.39 0.85 0.72
CA GLY A 115 -2.17 1.84 -0.34
C GLY A 115 -0.94 1.63 -1.23
N LYS A 116 -0.41 0.41 -1.38
CA LYS A 116 0.66 0.13 -2.36
C LYS A 116 0.24 0.46 -3.80
N THR A 117 -0.98 0.12 -4.19
CA THR A 117 -1.53 0.50 -5.49
C THR A 117 -1.61 2.03 -5.65
N MET A 118 -2.00 2.74 -4.58
CA MET A 118 -2.00 4.21 -4.57
C MET A 118 -0.58 4.78 -4.67
N PHE A 119 0.41 4.17 -4.02
CA PHE A 119 1.83 4.52 -4.22
C PHE A 119 2.26 4.38 -5.69
N LEU A 120 1.84 3.32 -6.39
CA LEU A 120 2.11 3.17 -7.82
C LEU A 120 1.48 4.27 -8.67
N ILE A 121 0.24 4.65 -8.38
CA ILE A 121 -0.47 5.74 -9.08
C ILE A 121 0.23 7.07 -8.82
N TYR A 122 0.58 7.35 -7.56
CA TYR A 122 1.40 8.51 -7.19
C TYR A 122 2.72 8.54 -7.97
N LEU A 123 3.43 7.41 -8.03
CA LEU A 123 4.70 7.31 -8.74
C LEU A 123 4.52 7.52 -10.25
N LEU A 124 3.43 7.02 -10.83
CA LEU A 124 3.08 7.28 -12.22
C LEU A 124 2.86 8.77 -12.47
N LEU A 125 1.98 9.42 -11.70
CA LEU A 125 1.67 10.85 -11.85
C LEU A 125 2.93 11.70 -11.72
N TYR A 126 3.71 11.50 -10.65
CA TYR A 126 4.97 12.20 -10.44
C TYR A 126 5.91 12.07 -11.65
N ARG A 127 6.06 10.86 -12.21
CA ARG A 127 6.94 10.64 -13.36
C ARG A 127 6.43 11.31 -14.63
N LEU A 128 5.12 11.30 -14.86
CA LEU A 128 4.50 11.94 -16.02
C LEU A 128 4.64 13.47 -15.97
N GLU A 129 4.41 14.09 -14.82
CA GLU A 129 4.65 15.52 -14.58
C GLU A 129 6.09 15.92 -14.91
N HIS A 130 7.05 15.05 -14.60
CA HIS A 130 8.47 15.24 -14.91
C HIS A 130 8.89 14.75 -16.30
N LYS A 131 7.92 14.44 -17.18
CA LYS A 131 8.14 13.97 -18.56
C LYS A 131 9.09 12.76 -18.64
N ARG A 132 9.07 11.89 -17.63
CA ARG A 132 9.95 10.71 -17.57
C ARG A 132 9.28 9.51 -18.23
N PRO A 133 9.97 8.81 -19.17
CA PRO A 133 9.43 7.60 -19.78
C PRO A 133 9.06 6.55 -18.74
N THR A 134 7.84 6.04 -18.84
CA THR A 134 7.25 5.13 -17.85
C THR A 134 6.39 4.10 -18.55
N ALA A 135 6.60 2.83 -18.25
CA ALA A 135 5.75 1.74 -18.68
C ALA A 135 4.86 1.30 -17.51
N VAL A 136 3.63 0.88 -17.79
CA VAL A 136 2.66 0.47 -16.76
C VAL A 136 2.01 -0.84 -17.17
N GLN A 137 1.94 -1.80 -16.26
CA GLN A 137 1.16 -3.03 -16.41
C GLN A 137 0.28 -3.25 -15.18
N VAL A 138 -1.02 -3.19 -15.39
CA VAL A 138 -2.04 -3.43 -14.35
C VAL A 138 -3.06 -4.48 -14.78
N THR A 139 -3.06 -4.88 -16.05
CA THR A 139 -3.92 -5.94 -16.61
C THR A 139 -3.09 -7.11 -17.15
N SER A 140 -3.74 -8.26 -17.36
CA SER A 140 -3.12 -9.48 -17.88
C SER A 140 -2.85 -9.46 -19.38
N ASP A 141 -3.33 -8.46 -20.10
CA ASP A 141 -3.39 -8.51 -21.57
C ASP A 141 -2.49 -7.46 -22.21
N LEU A 142 -2.31 -6.34 -21.53
CA LEU A 142 -1.65 -5.16 -22.07
C LEU A 142 -0.65 -4.56 -21.09
N TYR A 143 0.36 -3.90 -21.66
CA TYR A 143 1.13 -2.88 -20.96
C TYR A 143 1.13 -1.59 -21.77
N TYR A 144 1.29 -0.48 -21.08
CA TYR A 144 1.26 0.87 -21.66
C TYR A 144 2.65 1.49 -21.56
N ILE A 145 3.07 2.25 -22.57
CA ILE A 145 4.27 3.11 -22.49
C ILE A 145 3.83 4.55 -22.64
N PHE A 146 4.21 5.37 -21.67
CA PHE A 146 4.10 6.82 -21.65
C PHE A 146 5.49 7.43 -21.84
N ASP A 147 5.68 8.24 -22.87
CA ASP A 147 6.86 9.11 -23.05
C ASP A 147 6.50 10.33 -23.90
N GLU A 148 7.47 11.03 -24.49
CA GLU A 148 7.25 12.19 -25.37
C GLU A 148 6.37 11.93 -26.61
N ARG A 149 6.22 10.67 -27.05
CA ARG A 149 5.44 10.29 -28.23
C ARG A 149 3.96 10.07 -27.93
N GLY A 150 3.54 10.26 -26.69
CA GLY A 150 2.22 9.87 -26.24
C GLY A 150 2.20 8.58 -25.45
N VAL A 151 0.99 8.10 -25.25
CA VAL A 151 0.69 6.79 -24.69
C VAL A 151 0.47 5.76 -25.79
N THR A 152 1.02 4.55 -25.63
CA THR A 152 0.82 3.45 -26.57
C THR A 152 0.59 2.15 -25.82
N ALA A 153 -0.44 1.39 -26.24
CA ALA A 153 -0.75 0.07 -25.69
C ALA A 153 -0.09 -1.04 -26.51
N PHE A 154 0.53 -1.99 -25.81
CA PHE A 154 1.23 -3.15 -26.34
C PHE A 154 0.67 -4.44 -25.72
N ARG A 155 0.63 -5.51 -26.51
CA ARG A 155 0.37 -6.86 -25.97
C ARG A 155 1.57 -7.35 -25.17
N LEU A 156 1.33 -8.28 -24.25
CA LEU A 156 2.39 -8.81 -23.36
C LEU A 156 3.53 -9.55 -24.07
N ASP A 157 3.36 -9.93 -25.33
CA ASP A 157 4.38 -10.57 -26.18
C ASP A 157 5.12 -9.59 -27.10
N GLN A 158 4.66 -8.34 -27.17
CA GLN A 158 5.24 -7.32 -28.04
C GLN A 158 6.36 -6.58 -27.35
N TYR A 159 7.52 -6.55 -27.99
CA TYR A 159 8.68 -5.79 -27.54
C TYR A 159 8.68 -4.39 -28.15
N SER A 160 9.02 -3.39 -27.35
CA SER A 160 9.17 -2.01 -27.80
C SER A 160 10.59 -1.53 -27.58
N SER A 161 11.16 -0.86 -28.59
CA SER A 161 12.48 -0.22 -28.49
C SER A 161 12.53 0.95 -27.50
N ARG A 162 11.37 1.40 -26.98
CA ARG A 162 11.23 2.47 -25.98
C ARG A 162 11.48 1.98 -24.55
N LEU A 163 11.34 0.67 -24.28
CA LEU A 163 11.46 0.08 -22.94
C LEU A 163 12.80 0.36 -22.23
N PRO A 164 13.97 0.34 -22.91
CA PRO A 164 15.24 0.63 -22.25
C PRO A 164 15.36 2.02 -21.61
N GLY A 165 14.47 2.96 -21.93
CA GLY A 165 14.37 4.26 -21.27
C GLY A 165 13.36 4.33 -20.12
N CYS A 166 12.50 3.32 -19.97
CA CYS A 166 11.33 3.35 -19.09
C CYS A 166 11.61 2.78 -17.70
N TRP A 167 10.99 3.36 -16.68
CA TRP A 167 10.66 2.61 -15.47
C TRP A 167 9.37 1.85 -15.73
N ALA A 168 9.34 0.55 -15.48
CA ALA A 168 8.14 -0.26 -15.54
C ALA A 168 7.49 -0.34 -14.16
N LEU A 169 6.24 0.10 -14.08
CA LEU A 169 5.39 0.10 -12.90
C LEU A 169 4.38 -1.03 -13.03
N VAL A 170 4.41 -2.00 -12.12
CA VAL A 170 3.59 -3.21 -12.22
C VAL A 170 2.86 -3.45 -10.92
N ASP A 171 1.53 -3.53 -10.98
CA ASP A 171 0.71 -3.88 -9.82
C ASP A 171 0.38 -5.38 -9.83
N SER A 172 0.92 -6.13 -8.86
CA SER A 172 0.60 -7.55 -8.72
C SER A 172 -0.78 -7.71 -8.11
N ASN A 173 -1.70 -8.26 -8.90
CA ASN A 173 -3.09 -8.46 -8.54
C ASN A 173 -3.55 -9.86 -8.96
N GLN A 174 -4.87 -10.11 -9.01
CA GLN A 174 -5.39 -11.44 -9.41
C GLN A 174 -5.11 -11.81 -10.87
N TYR A 175 -4.87 -10.82 -11.73
CA TYR A 175 -4.63 -10.99 -13.16
C TYR A 175 -3.13 -10.90 -13.52
N VAL A 176 -2.38 -10.10 -12.76
CA VAL A 176 -0.94 -9.90 -12.96
C VAL A 176 -0.21 -10.46 -11.75
N ILE A 177 0.42 -11.63 -11.89
CA ILE A 177 1.22 -12.21 -10.79
C ILE A 177 2.63 -11.61 -10.83
N VAL A 178 3.26 -11.64 -12.00
CA VAL A 178 4.60 -11.12 -12.30
C VAL A 178 4.56 -10.19 -13.51
N PRO A 179 5.54 -9.27 -13.64
CA PRO A 179 5.68 -8.46 -14.84
C PRO A 179 5.84 -9.30 -16.11
N CYS A 180 5.31 -8.82 -17.24
CA CYS A 180 5.42 -9.52 -18.51
C CYS A 180 6.86 -9.51 -19.05
N ALA A 181 7.17 -10.47 -19.94
CA ALA A 181 8.53 -10.69 -20.45
C ALA A 181 9.18 -9.45 -21.09
N PRO A 182 8.48 -8.60 -21.86
CA PRO A 182 9.05 -7.35 -22.36
C PRO A 182 9.50 -6.41 -21.25
N LEU A 183 8.71 -6.25 -20.18
CA LEU A 183 9.05 -5.36 -19.07
C LEU A 183 10.24 -5.91 -18.27
N THR A 184 10.25 -7.21 -17.96
CA THR A 184 11.37 -7.82 -17.21
C THR A 184 12.69 -7.78 -17.94
N SER A 185 12.68 -7.95 -19.27
CA SER A 185 13.91 -8.09 -20.06
C SER A 185 14.42 -6.78 -20.66
N ARG A 186 13.56 -5.78 -20.88
CA ARG A 186 13.92 -4.55 -21.60
C ARG A 186 13.68 -3.26 -20.83
N ALA A 187 12.85 -3.24 -19.80
CA ALA A 187 12.66 -2.00 -19.04
C ALA A 187 13.95 -1.59 -18.33
N LYS A 188 14.21 -0.28 -18.24
CA LYS A 188 15.41 0.22 -17.54
C LYS A 188 15.43 -0.25 -16.09
N TYR A 189 14.27 -0.17 -15.44
CA TYR A 189 14.02 -0.66 -14.09
C TYR A 189 12.59 -1.17 -13.98
N VAL A 190 12.34 -2.09 -13.04
CA VAL A 190 11.00 -2.62 -12.76
C VAL A 190 10.66 -2.40 -11.30
N VAL A 191 9.51 -1.79 -11.03
CA VAL A 191 8.92 -1.63 -9.70
C VAL A 191 7.64 -2.47 -9.67
N LEU A 192 7.63 -3.51 -8.85
CA LEU A 192 6.48 -4.38 -8.64
C LEU A 192 5.87 -4.10 -7.27
N THR A 193 4.61 -3.65 -7.20
CA THR A 193 3.86 -3.73 -5.95
C THR A 193 3.18 -5.09 -5.82
N THR A 194 3.18 -5.66 -4.63
CA THR A 194 2.55 -6.97 -4.40
C THR A 194 2.06 -7.10 -2.97
N PRO A 195 0.99 -7.88 -2.70
CA PRO A 195 0.74 -8.42 -1.37
C PRO A 195 1.97 -9.19 -0.85
N PRO A 196 2.07 -9.44 0.46
CA PRO A 196 3.19 -10.15 1.08
C PRO A 196 3.10 -11.65 0.81
N GLU A 197 2.97 -12.04 -0.46
CA GLU A 197 2.86 -13.42 -0.91
C GLU A 197 4.12 -13.79 -1.70
N PRO A 198 5.07 -14.53 -1.10
CA PRO A 198 6.37 -14.83 -1.69
C PRO A 198 6.32 -15.49 -3.07
N LYS A 199 5.29 -16.30 -3.32
CA LYS A 199 5.06 -16.97 -4.61
C LYS A 199 4.97 -15.98 -5.79
N ARG A 200 4.56 -14.73 -5.51
CA ARG A 200 4.40 -13.68 -6.53
C ARG A 200 5.70 -13.05 -6.99
N TRP A 201 6.75 -13.06 -6.16
CA TRP A 201 7.95 -12.27 -6.43
C TRP A 201 9.28 -12.99 -6.17
N LYS A 202 9.34 -14.01 -5.29
CA LYS A 202 10.61 -14.60 -4.84
C LYS A 202 11.42 -15.23 -5.98
N ALA A 203 10.77 -16.02 -6.83
CA ALA A 203 11.43 -16.65 -7.98
C ALA A 203 11.91 -15.61 -9.00
N TRP A 204 11.06 -14.62 -9.27
CA TRP A 204 11.36 -13.53 -10.19
C TRP A 204 12.53 -12.66 -9.70
N LEU A 205 12.51 -12.24 -8.44
CA LEU A 205 13.53 -11.40 -7.84
C LEU A 205 14.90 -12.11 -7.78
N LYS A 206 14.90 -13.43 -7.53
CA LYS A 206 16.11 -14.26 -7.54
C LYS A 206 16.76 -14.32 -8.91
N GLN A 207 15.97 -14.37 -9.99
CA GLN A 207 16.49 -14.43 -11.35
C GLN A 207 16.98 -13.08 -11.86
N GLY A 208 16.25 -12.00 -11.54
CA GLY A 208 16.55 -10.65 -12.03
C GLY A 208 17.64 -9.91 -11.27
N GLY A 209 17.98 -10.35 -10.04
CA GLY A 209 18.84 -9.58 -9.15
C GLY A 209 18.14 -8.29 -8.75
N GLY A 210 17.33 -8.35 -7.69
CA GLY A 210 16.58 -7.19 -7.22
C GLY A 210 16.47 -7.13 -5.70
N GLU A 211 15.76 -6.11 -5.23
CA GLU A 211 15.59 -5.82 -3.81
C GLU A 211 14.13 -5.84 -3.39
N LEU A 212 13.89 -6.26 -2.15
CA LEU A 212 12.59 -6.20 -1.51
C LEU A 212 12.55 -4.97 -0.59
N MET A 213 11.52 -4.15 -0.76
CA MET A 213 11.14 -3.07 0.14
C MET A 213 9.80 -3.44 0.78
N VAL A 214 9.67 -3.21 2.08
CA VAL A 214 8.42 -3.41 2.81
C VAL A 214 7.82 -2.04 3.07
N SER A 215 6.58 -1.87 2.65
CA SER A 215 5.78 -0.67 2.84
C SER A 215 5.30 -0.58 4.29
N GLU A 216 5.44 0.59 4.88
CA GLU A 216 5.04 0.89 6.25
C GLU A 216 3.53 1.06 6.36
N LEU A 217 2.99 0.73 7.54
CA LEU A 217 1.59 0.98 7.84
C LEU A 217 1.33 2.50 7.87
N PRO A 218 0.14 2.95 7.45
CA PRO A 218 -0.22 4.35 7.49
C PRO A 218 -0.39 4.82 8.92
N ALA A 219 0.16 6.00 9.23
CA ALA A 219 -0.02 6.62 10.52
C ALA A 219 -1.49 7.03 10.73
N THR A 220 -1.92 7.15 11.98
CA THR A 220 -3.31 7.51 12.32
C THR A 220 -3.76 8.82 11.68
N LEU A 221 -2.89 9.84 11.64
CA LEU A 221 -3.18 11.11 10.97
C LEU A 221 -3.28 10.96 9.44
N GLU A 222 -2.54 10.04 8.82
CA GLU A 222 -2.65 9.78 7.38
C GLU A 222 -3.99 9.11 7.04
N ILE A 223 -4.42 8.12 7.85
CA ILE A 223 -5.73 7.48 7.72
C ILE A 223 -6.84 8.53 7.85
N ALA A 224 -6.74 9.38 8.86
CA ALA A 224 -7.69 10.44 9.13
C ALA A 224 -7.71 11.50 8.00
N ALA A 225 -6.55 11.86 7.45
CA ALA A 225 -6.44 12.73 6.28
C ALA A 225 -7.19 12.14 5.08
N ILE A 226 -7.03 10.84 4.83
CA ILE A 226 -7.71 10.15 3.73
C ILE A 226 -9.22 10.14 3.96
N ALA A 227 -9.68 9.80 5.17
CA ALA A 227 -11.11 9.86 5.51
C ALA A 227 -11.68 11.28 5.30
N LYS A 228 -10.98 12.31 5.79
CA LYS A 228 -11.34 13.72 5.60
C LYS A 228 -11.50 14.08 4.12
N GLU A 229 -10.52 13.71 3.28
CA GLU A 229 -10.53 14.03 1.85
C GLU A 229 -11.60 13.24 1.07
N LEU A 230 -12.08 12.13 1.62
CA LEU A 230 -13.21 11.37 1.10
C LEU A 230 -14.57 11.89 1.60
N GLY A 231 -14.59 12.92 2.45
CA GLY A 231 -15.81 13.41 3.08
C GLY A 231 -16.35 12.49 4.18
N LEU A 232 -15.53 11.58 4.69
CA LEU A 232 -15.83 10.68 5.80
C LEU A 232 -15.37 11.28 7.13
N ASP A 233 -15.92 10.80 8.25
CA ASP A 233 -15.57 11.30 9.59
C ASP A 233 -14.18 10.80 10.03
N PRO A 234 -13.17 11.69 10.19
CA PRO A 234 -11.83 11.31 10.62
C PRO A 234 -11.77 10.71 12.04
N LYS A 235 -12.71 11.06 12.93
CA LYS A 235 -12.78 10.52 14.28
C LYS A 235 -13.21 9.06 14.26
N VAL A 236 -14.22 8.75 13.45
CA VAL A 236 -14.67 7.36 13.25
C VAL A 236 -13.57 6.55 12.57
N ALA A 237 -12.86 7.13 11.60
CA ALA A 237 -11.71 6.49 10.95
C ALA A 237 -10.60 6.13 11.95
N ARG A 238 -10.27 7.06 12.86
CA ARG A 238 -9.32 6.82 13.97
C ARG A 238 -9.78 5.66 14.85
N ARG A 239 -11.04 5.67 15.31
CA ARG A 239 -11.58 4.61 16.17
C ARG A 239 -11.50 3.25 15.48
N TRP A 240 -11.78 3.18 14.19
CA TRP A 240 -11.60 1.96 13.40
C TRP A 240 -10.13 1.55 13.28
N ALA A 241 -9.23 2.49 13.04
CA ALA A 241 -7.79 2.21 13.00
C ALA A 241 -7.28 1.64 14.32
N GLU A 242 -7.72 2.18 15.45
CA GLU A 242 -7.37 1.71 16.80
C GLU A 242 -7.97 0.33 17.11
N LYS A 243 -9.21 0.09 16.67
CA LYS A 243 -9.95 -1.16 16.91
C LYS A 243 -9.49 -2.31 16.01
N ARG A 244 -9.23 -2.03 14.72
CA ARG A 244 -9.05 -3.04 13.66
C ARG A 244 -7.67 -2.99 13.00
N GLY A 245 -6.82 -2.01 13.32
CA GLY A 245 -5.52 -1.85 12.68
C GLY A 245 -5.55 -0.92 11.46
N GLN A 246 -4.38 -0.69 10.86
CA GLN A 246 -4.13 0.42 9.93
C GLN A 246 -4.35 0.06 8.45
N SER A 247 -5.29 -0.83 8.14
CA SER A 247 -5.65 -1.12 6.74
C SER A 247 -6.60 -0.06 6.21
N MET A 248 -6.08 0.89 5.41
CA MET A 248 -6.89 1.99 4.85
C MET A 248 -8.10 1.49 4.08
N ARG A 249 -7.94 0.43 3.27
CA ARG A 249 -9.07 -0.16 2.54
C ARG A 249 -10.17 -0.63 3.48
N GLN A 250 -9.83 -1.42 4.50
CA GLN A 250 -10.83 -1.93 5.45
C GLN A 250 -11.50 -0.81 6.24
N ILE A 251 -10.73 0.21 6.64
CA ILE A 251 -11.26 1.37 7.36
C ILE A 251 -12.23 2.16 6.49
N ILE A 252 -11.88 2.44 5.23
CA ILE A 252 -12.76 3.14 4.29
C ILE A 252 -14.02 2.32 4.04
N GLU A 253 -13.89 1.02 3.78
CA GLU A 253 -15.04 0.12 3.62
C GLU A 253 -15.94 0.11 4.87
N LEU A 254 -15.37 0.13 6.08
CA LEU A 254 -16.14 0.22 7.33
C LEU A 254 -16.84 1.58 7.51
N LEU A 255 -16.26 2.66 7.00
CA LEU A 255 -16.86 4.00 7.04
C LEU A 255 -17.99 4.16 6.03
N GLU A 256 -17.87 3.49 4.88
CA GLU A 256 -18.85 3.55 3.79
C GLU A 256 -19.97 2.51 3.91
N ALA A 257 -19.75 1.43 4.66
CA ALA A 257 -20.66 0.31 4.71
C ALA A 257 -21.95 0.56 5.50
N GLU A 258 -23.00 -0.13 5.06
CA GLU A 258 -24.26 -0.25 5.78
C GLU A 258 -24.14 -1.17 7.02
N GLU A 259 -25.17 -1.14 7.87
CA GLU A 259 -25.24 -1.91 9.12
C GLU A 259 -24.95 -3.41 8.88
N GLY A 260 -24.00 -3.98 9.64
CA GLY A 260 -23.64 -5.41 9.58
C GLY A 260 -22.32 -5.75 8.86
N TYR A 261 -21.67 -4.80 8.16
CA TYR A 261 -20.34 -5.07 7.58
C TYR A 261 -19.28 -5.35 8.65
N GLU A 262 -19.38 -4.71 9.81
CA GLU A 262 -18.52 -4.99 10.96
C GLU A 262 -18.56 -6.47 11.35
N THR A 263 -19.75 -7.06 11.44
CA THR A 263 -19.91 -8.48 11.81
C THR A 263 -19.26 -9.41 10.80
N LYS A 264 -19.27 -9.06 9.51
CA LYS A 264 -18.56 -9.81 8.47
C LYS A 264 -17.05 -9.75 8.70
N VAL A 265 -16.50 -8.55 8.92
CA VAL A 265 -15.06 -8.37 9.19
C VAL A 265 -14.64 -9.13 10.46
N GLU A 266 -15.49 -9.15 11.50
CA GLU A 266 -15.27 -9.96 12.70
C GLU A 266 -15.28 -11.46 12.40
N THR A 267 -16.24 -11.94 11.62
CA THR A 267 -16.32 -13.36 11.24
C THR A 267 -15.07 -13.79 10.45
N ASP A 268 -14.59 -12.94 9.54
CA ASP A 268 -13.36 -13.20 8.77
C ASP A 268 -12.13 -13.21 9.69
N ALA A 269 -12.08 -12.32 10.68
CA ALA A 269 -11.03 -12.26 11.70
C ALA A 269 -10.98 -13.53 12.56
N GLU A 270 -12.13 -13.97 13.06
CA GLU A 270 -12.28 -15.18 13.86
C GLU A 270 -11.89 -16.42 13.05
N THR A 271 -12.36 -16.52 11.82
CA THR A 271 -12.00 -17.61 10.90
C THR A 271 -10.49 -17.69 10.67
N ALA A 272 -9.84 -16.54 10.46
CA ALA A 272 -8.39 -16.47 10.29
C ALA A 272 -7.64 -16.85 11.59
N SER A 273 -8.13 -16.37 12.74
CA SER A 273 -7.59 -16.71 14.06
C SER A 273 -7.67 -18.22 14.32
N ASP A 274 -8.81 -18.84 14.04
CA ASP A 274 -9.01 -20.28 14.21
C ASP A 274 -8.09 -21.09 13.27
N ALA A 275 -7.89 -20.63 12.03
CA ALA A 275 -6.96 -21.25 11.09
C ALA A 275 -5.50 -21.18 11.56
N VAL A 276 -5.10 -20.07 12.21
CA VAL A 276 -3.79 -19.91 12.83
C VAL A 276 -3.66 -20.81 14.06
N TRP A 277 -4.68 -20.84 14.92
CA TRP A 277 -4.72 -21.66 16.13
C TRP A 277 -4.66 -23.17 15.82
N ALA A 278 -5.30 -23.60 14.74
CA ALA A 278 -5.24 -24.99 14.26
C ALA A 278 -3.84 -25.38 13.73
N SER A 279 -2.90 -24.44 13.59
CA SER A 279 -1.54 -24.72 13.11
C SER A 279 -0.50 -23.76 13.71
N PRO A 280 -0.25 -23.76 15.04
CA PRO A 280 0.61 -22.77 15.69
C PRO A 280 2.06 -22.75 15.18
N GLN A 281 2.54 -23.88 14.68
CA GLN A 281 3.85 -24.02 14.04
C GLN A 281 4.00 -23.11 12.80
N LYS A 282 2.89 -22.82 12.10
CA LYS A 282 2.88 -21.85 10.99
C LYS A 282 3.17 -20.44 11.49
N LEU A 283 2.73 -20.07 12.68
CA LEU A 283 2.99 -18.74 13.25
C LEU A 283 4.47 -18.58 13.64
N SER A 284 5.08 -19.61 14.23
CA SER A 284 6.54 -19.63 14.49
C SER A 284 7.34 -19.53 13.19
N THR A 285 6.91 -20.23 12.14
CA THR A 285 7.53 -20.15 10.81
C THR A 285 7.35 -18.75 10.20
N MET A 286 6.17 -18.13 10.36
CA MET A 286 5.88 -16.76 9.91
C MET A 286 6.74 -15.70 10.59
N LEU A 287 7.00 -15.86 11.90
CA LEU A 287 7.82 -14.93 12.67
C LEU A 287 9.32 -15.08 12.38
N SER A 288 9.77 -16.28 12.06
CA SER A 288 11.19 -16.57 11.76
C SER A 288 11.58 -16.33 10.30
N ASP A 289 10.62 -16.41 9.38
CA ASP A 289 10.81 -16.05 7.97
C ASP A 289 9.70 -15.09 7.54
N VAL A 290 10.01 -13.78 7.55
CA VAL A 290 9.12 -12.72 7.03
C VAL A 290 8.72 -13.02 5.56
N GLN A 291 9.53 -13.80 4.83
CA GLN A 291 9.21 -14.28 3.49
C GLN A 291 8.32 -15.53 3.48
N SER A 292 7.62 -15.86 4.56
CA SER A 292 6.67 -16.97 4.65
C SER A 292 5.25 -16.56 5.06
N LEU A 293 5.01 -15.24 5.26
CA LEU A 293 3.69 -14.69 5.54
C LEU A 293 2.71 -15.12 4.44
N SER A 294 1.70 -15.90 4.81
CA SER A 294 0.57 -16.20 3.93
C SER A 294 -0.55 -15.18 4.12
N SER A 295 -1.49 -15.10 3.18
CA SER A 295 -2.69 -14.27 3.32
C SER A 295 -3.45 -14.55 4.62
N THR A 296 -3.49 -15.81 5.08
CA THR A 296 -4.14 -16.21 6.34
C THR A 296 -3.52 -15.55 7.57
N GLY A 297 -2.19 -15.45 7.64
CA GLY A 297 -1.50 -14.78 8.75
C GLY A 297 -1.70 -13.26 8.74
N SER A 298 -1.89 -12.67 7.56
CA SER A 298 -2.06 -11.22 7.42
C SER A 298 -3.35 -10.69 8.05
N ALA A 299 -4.42 -11.48 8.12
CA ALA A 299 -5.63 -11.09 8.84
C ALA A 299 -5.37 -11.07 10.36
N VAL A 300 -4.68 -12.08 10.91
CA VAL A 300 -4.47 -12.23 12.36
C VAL A 300 -3.39 -11.31 12.92
N VAL A 301 -2.31 -11.06 12.18
CA VAL A 301 -1.19 -10.24 12.66
C VAL A 301 -1.56 -8.74 12.72
N PHE A 302 -2.52 -8.30 11.90
CA PHE A 302 -2.77 -6.87 11.69
C PHE A 302 -4.17 -6.41 12.09
N LEU A 303 -5.14 -7.31 12.24
CA LEU A 303 -6.24 -7.06 13.16
C LEU A 303 -5.64 -7.19 14.57
N ARG A 304 -5.82 -6.18 15.45
CA ARG A 304 -5.48 -6.38 16.88
C ARG A 304 -6.10 -7.72 17.27
N PRO A 305 -5.31 -8.70 17.76
CA PRO A 305 -5.87 -9.98 18.16
C PRO A 305 -7.04 -9.67 19.08
N VAL A 306 -8.24 -10.12 18.71
CA VAL A 306 -9.38 -10.05 19.61
C VAL A 306 -8.97 -10.87 20.81
N MET A 307 -8.50 -10.20 21.86
CA MET A 307 -8.25 -10.85 23.12
C MET A 307 -9.62 -11.22 23.63
N LYS A 308 -10.08 -12.46 23.36
CA LYS A 308 -11.25 -13.03 24.02
C LYS A 308 -11.00 -12.87 25.51
N HIS A 309 -11.71 -11.94 26.14
CA HIS A 309 -11.46 -11.53 27.51
C HIS A 309 -11.78 -12.61 28.54
N ASP A 310 -12.08 -13.85 28.13
CA ASP A 310 -12.82 -14.80 28.97
C ASP A 310 -12.22 -16.19 29.15
N HIS A 311 -10.92 -16.37 28.89
CA HIS A 311 -10.19 -17.51 29.46
C HIS A 311 -8.91 -17.01 30.14
N ARG A 312 -9.06 -16.55 31.39
CA ARG A 312 -7.93 -16.55 32.34
C ARG A 312 -7.42 -17.98 32.39
N LEU A 313 -6.29 -18.26 31.74
CA LEU A 313 -5.53 -19.47 31.98
C LEU A 313 -5.20 -19.50 33.48
N PRO A 314 -5.72 -20.46 34.27
CA PRO A 314 -5.33 -20.59 35.66
C PRO A 314 -3.85 -21.01 35.68
N GLY A 315 -2.97 -20.15 36.20
CA GLY A 315 -1.69 -20.61 36.73
C GLY A 315 -0.40 -20.31 35.95
N ILE A 316 -0.37 -19.42 34.96
CA ILE A 316 0.93 -18.95 34.42
C ILE A 316 1.34 -17.68 35.15
N ALA A 317 2.13 -17.86 36.22
CA ALA A 317 2.88 -16.79 36.84
C ALA A 317 3.85 -16.19 35.81
N ARG A 318 3.83 -14.86 35.65
CA ARG A 318 4.76 -14.15 34.78
C ARG A 318 6.04 -13.85 35.55
N ASP A 319 6.99 -14.79 35.52
CA ASP A 319 8.40 -14.45 35.70
C ASP A 319 8.96 -14.05 34.34
N ARG A 320 9.14 -12.74 34.12
CA ARG A 320 9.93 -12.24 32.99
C ARG A 320 11.42 -12.28 33.39
N PRO A 321 12.31 -12.91 32.61
CA PRO A 321 13.73 -12.63 32.74
C PRO A 321 14.04 -11.26 32.11
N PRO A 322 14.98 -10.49 32.68
CA PRO A 322 15.41 -9.23 32.12
C PRO A 322 16.40 -9.44 30.97
N GLY A 323 16.21 -8.70 29.88
CA GLY A 323 17.29 -8.31 28.96
C GLY A 323 17.73 -9.38 27.95
N GLY A 324 17.29 -9.20 26.70
CA GLY A 324 17.89 -9.85 25.53
C GLY A 324 17.42 -9.17 24.26
N TYR A 325 18.23 -8.23 23.74
CA TYR A 325 18.02 -7.61 22.44
C TYR A 325 18.52 -8.54 21.32
N LEU A 326 17.73 -8.66 20.26
CA LEU A 326 18.17 -9.03 18.90
C LEU A 326 17.75 -7.91 17.95
#